data_AF-A0A0F9J388-F1
#
_entry.id   AF-A0A0F9J388-F1
#
_cell.length_a   1.000
_cell.length_b   1.000
_cell.length_c   1.000
_cell.angle_alpha   90.00
_cell.angle_beta   90.00
_cell.angle_gamma   90.00
#
_symmetry.space_group_name_H-M   'P 1'
#
loop_
_entity.id
_entity.type
_entity.pdbx_description
1 polymer ?
#
loop_
_entity_poly.entity_id
_entity_poly.type
_entity_poly.pdbx_seq_one_letter_code
_entity_poly.pdbx_strand_id
1 'polypeptide(L)'
;MKQHQSMKNLILLLVLVLGGCAHSDQWSKRDTYMQLGVTAALAADAYTTSKIQYDLLIYERGFLASRALGRQPSTRDTYVYFGTLIIGNYLISRALPAKWRPYWQGWEMSVHGYVAYKNCKMGLGCDKEPLFSRYNTGD
;
A
#
# COMPACT_ATOMS: atom_id res chain seq x y z
N MET A 1 21.38 -29.10 -13.84
CA MET A 1 21.69 -29.16 -12.39
C MET A 1 22.49 -27.96 -11.83
N LYS A 2 23.32 -27.23 -12.59
CA LYS A 2 24.11 -26.08 -12.04
C LYS A 2 23.28 -24.83 -11.64
N GLN A 3 22.12 -24.59 -12.25
CA GLN A 3 21.31 -23.38 -11.98
C GLN A 3 20.72 -23.31 -10.56
N HIS A 4 20.30 -24.44 -9.98
CA HIS A 4 19.73 -24.45 -8.63
C HIS A 4 20.75 -24.15 -7.53
N GLN A 5 22.03 -24.49 -7.74
CA GLN A 5 23.09 -24.22 -6.77
C GLN A 5 23.46 -22.74 -6.72
N SER A 6 23.48 -22.06 -7.87
CA SER A 6 23.75 -20.62 -7.98
C SER A 6 22.67 -19.78 -7.29
N MET A 7 21.40 -20.19 -7.40
CA MET A 7 20.27 -19.48 -6.78
C MET A 7 20.28 -19.57 -5.24
N LYS A 8 20.63 -20.73 -4.69
CA LYS A 8 20.74 -20.93 -3.23
C LYS A 8 21.84 -20.07 -2.62
N ASN A 9 23.00 -19.98 -3.28
CA ASN A 9 24.12 -19.17 -2.82
C ASN A 9 23.81 -17.68 -2.89
N LEU A 10 23.07 -17.23 -3.92
CA LEU A 10 22.61 -15.84 -4.04
C LEU A 10 21.66 -15.47 -2.89
N ILE A 11 20.69 -16.32 -2.56
CA ILE A 11 19.74 -16.09 -1.46
C ILE A 11 20.48 -16.02 -0.12
N LEU A 12 21.43 -16.92 0.12
CA LEU A 12 22.21 -16.93 1.36
C LEU A 12 23.06 -15.66 1.53
N LEU A 13 23.69 -15.19 0.43
CA LEU A 13 24.42 -13.93 0.39
C LEU A 13 23.51 -12.73 0.64
N LEU A 14 22.31 -12.71 0.05
CA LEU A 14 21.34 -11.66 0.27
C LEU A 14 20.94 -11.57 1.75
N VAL A 15 20.66 -12.72 2.38
CA VAL A 15 20.30 -12.79 3.80
C VAL A 15 21.44 -12.32 4.71
N LEU A 16 22.68 -12.69 4.41
CA LEU A 16 23.86 -12.26 5.19
C LEU A 16 24.12 -10.76 5.07
N VAL A 17 23.94 -10.18 3.87
CA VAL A 17 24.10 -8.73 3.65
C VAL A 17 22.98 -7.93 4.32
N LEU A 18 21.75 -8.48 4.35
CA LEU A 18 20.60 -7.83 4.99
C LEU A 18 20.59 -7.97 6.52
N GLY A 19 21.22 -9.01 7.08
CA GLY A 19 21.28 -9.26 8.53
C GLY A 19 22.13 -8.23 9.31
N GLY A 20 23.11 -7.61 8.67
CA GLY A 20 24.02 -6.64 9.30
C GLY A 20 23.44 -5.24 9.54
N CYS A 21 22.23 -4.95 9.04
CA CYS A 21 21.62 -3.62 9.09
C CYS A 21 20.38 -3.53 9.98
N ALA A 22 20.06 -4.56 10.76
CA ALA A 22 18.94 -4.51 11.69
C ALA A 22 19.24 -3.50 12.81
N HIS A 23 18.84 -2.24 12.58
CA HIS A 23 19.08 -1.17 13.53
C HIS A 23 18.17 -1.36 14.75
N SER A 24 18.74 -1.63 15.92
CA SER A 24 17.97 -1.87 17.15
C SER A 24 17.50 -0.57 17.81
N ASP A 25 17.24 0.48 17.03
CA ASP A 25 16.80 1.75 17.62
C ASP A 25 15.46 1.56 18.34
N GLN A 26 15.30 2.30 19.44
CA GLN A 26 14.05 2.32 20.17
C GLN A 26 12.91 2.86 19.28
N TRP A 27 11.73 2.28 19.45
CA TRP A 27 10.51 2.76 18.85
C TRP A 27 9.96 3.90 19.71
N SER A 28 9.96 5.11 19.19
CA SER A 28 9.52 6.30 19.90
C SER A 28 8.00 6.47 19.81
N LYS A 29 7.43 7.34 20.67
CA LYS A 29 6.02 7.73 20.58
C LYS A 29 5.69 8.35 19.22
N ARG A 30 6.62 9.11 18.63
CA ARG A 30 6.44 9.72 17.30
C ARG A 30 6.29 8.64 16.23
N ASP A 31 7.08 7.57 16.28
CA ASP A 31 6.98 6.47 15.31
C ASP A 31 5.61 5.79 15.38
N THR A 32 5.03 5.65 16.57
CA THR A 32 3.66 5.15 16.74
C THR A 32 2.63 6.05 16.07
N TYR A 33 2.67 7.36 16.30
CA TYR A 33 1.73 8.29 15.65
C TYR A 33 1.88 8.30 14.13
N MET A 34 3.11 8.25 13.62
CA MET A 34 3.38 8.17 12.19
C MET A 34 2.87 6.84 11.60
N GLN A 35 3.07 5.71 12.28
CA GLN A 35 2.57 4.43 11.83
C GLN A 35 1.04 4.37 11.80
N LEU A 36 0.37 4.97 12.78
CA LEU A 36 -1.08 5.13 12.77
C LEU A 36 -1.54 5.98 11.59
N GLY A 37 -0.84 7.09 11.29
CA GLY A 37 -1.11 7.91 10.11
C GLY A 37 -0.96 7.16 8.79
N VAL A 38 0.13 6.39 8.63
CA VAL A 38 0.34 5.52 7.46
C VAL A 38 -0.77 4.48 7.34
N THR A 39 -1.14 3.85 8.45
CA THR A 39 -2.21 2.84 8.49
C THR A 39 -3.55 3.43 8.06
N ALA A 40 -3.88 4.63 8.54
CA ALA A 40 -5.10 5.33 8.16
C ALA A 40 -5.09 5.70 6.67
N ALA A 41 -3.97 6.19 6.14
CA ALA A 41 -3.83 6.51 4.71
C ALA A 41 -3.97 5.28 3.81
N LEU A 42 -3.31 4.17 4.18
CA LEU A 42 -3.43 2.87 3.48
C LEU A 42 -4.86 2.32 3.54
N ALA A 43 -5.53 2.44 4.69
CA ALA A 43 -6.91 2.00 4.83
C ALA A 43 -7.89 2.83 3.98
N ALA A 44 -7.69 4.14 3.91
CA ALA A 44 -8.48 5.01 3.04
C ALA A 44 -8.26 4.69 1.57
N ASP A 45 -7.00 4.47 1.15
CA ASP A 45 -6.68 4.04 -0.20
C ASP A 45 -7.34 2.67 -0.51
N ALA A 46 -7.14 1.67 0.36
CA ALA A 46 -7.77 0.36 0.20
C ALA A 46 -9.28 0.44 0.04
N TYR A 47 -9.95 1.25 0.87
CA TYR A 47 -11.39 1.43 0.80
C TYR A 47 -11.81 2.03 -0.55
N THR A 48 -11.18 3.12 -0.99
CA THR A 48 -11.53 3.77 -2.26
C THR A 48 -11.17 2.89 -3.48
N THR A 49 -10.01 2.25 -3.47
CA THR A 49 -9.55 1.30 -4.50
C THR A 49 -10.47 0.08 -4.60
N SER A 50 -11.03 -0.41 -3.48
CA SER A 50 -12.00 -1.51 -3.50
C SER A 50 -13.30 -1.19 -4.26
N LYS A 51 -13.57 0.10 -4.53
CA LYS A 51 -14.76 0.52 -5.29
C LYS A 51 -14.56 0.48 -6.80
N ILE A 52 -13.32 0.35 -7.28
CA ILE A 52 -13.01 0.25 -8.72
C ILE A 52 -13.82 -0.87 -9.37
N GLN A 53 -13.98 -2.03 -8.70
CA GLN A 53 -14.75 -3.18 -9.23
C GLN A 53 -16.21 -2.86 -9.61
N TYR A 54 -16.78 -1.76 -9.12
CA TYR A 54 -18.16 -1.36 -9.38
C TYR A 54 -18.27 -0.35 -10.54
N ASP A 55 -17.15 0.10 -11.11
CA ASP A 55 -17.12 1.01 -12.24
C ASP A 55 -16.22 0.44 -13.36
N LEU A 56 -16.85 0.02 -14.47
CA LEU A 56 -16.13 -0.59 -15.60
C LEU A 56 -15.25 0.40 -16.37
N LEU A 57 -15.45 1.72 -16.20
CA LEU A 57 -14.68 2.77 -16.87
C LEU A 57 -13.43 3.18 -16.08
N ILE A 58 -13.39 2.86 -14.79
CA ILE A 58 -12.25 3.15 -13.91
C ILE A 58 -11.43 1.87 -13.70
N TYR A 59 -10.11 1.98 -13.67
CA TYR A 59 -9.21 0.85 -13.45
C TYR A 59 -7.93 1.27 -12.72
N GLU A 60 -7.32 0.32 -12.00
CA GLU A 60 -6.07 0.53 -11.29
C GLU A 60 -4.92 0.81 -12.28
N ARG A 61 -4.19 1.92 -12.07
CA ARG A 61 -3.10 2.37 -12.96
C ARG A 61 -1.71 2.28 -12.35
N GLY A 62 -1.60 2.02 -11.04
CA GLY A 62 -0.32 1.86 -10.37
C GLY A 62 0.46 0.70 -10.96
N PHE A 63 1.75 0.89 -11.24
CA PHE A 63 2.58 -0.16 -11.86
C PHE A 63 2.64 -1.44 -11.02
N LEU A 64 2.82 -1.31 -9.70
CA LEU A 64 2.84 -2.45 -8.78
C LEU A 64 1.42 -2.95 -8.47
N ALA A 65 0.51 -2.03 -8.16
CA ALA A 65 -0.86 -2.38 -7.78
C ALA A 65 -1.60 -3.11 -8.91
N SER A 66 -1.53 -2.64 -10.16
CA SER A 66 -2.19 -3.29 -11.31
C SER A 66 -1.63 -4.68 -11.61
N ARG A 67 -0.34 -4.94 -11.33
CA ARG A 67 0.25 -6.28 -11.45
C ARG A 67 -0.16 -7.23 -10.35
N ALA A 68 -0.34 -6.73 -9.13
CA ALA A 68 -0.74 -7.52 -7.98
C ALA A 68 -2.25 -7.79 -7.94
N LEU A 69 -3.06 -6.78 -8.25
CA LEU A 69 -4.51 -6.78 -8.07
C LEU A 69 -5.29 -6.93 -9.40
N GLY A 70 -4.63 -6.78 -10.55
CA GLY A 70 -5.28 -6.72 -11.85
C GLY A 70 -5.91 -5.35 -12.14
N ARG A 71 -6.65 -5.27 -13.26
CA ARG A 71 -7.30 -4.00 -13.70
C ARG A 71 -8.55 -3.66 -12.89
N GLN A 72 -9.27 -4.70 -12.45
CA GLN A 72 -10.56 -4.62 -11.77
C GLN A 72 -10.48 -5.44 -10.47
N PRO A 73 -9.92 -4.86 -9.40
CA PRO A 73 -9.55 -5.61 -8.22
C PRO A 73 -10.77 -5.89 -7.33
N SER A 74 -10.95 -7.15 -6.89
CA SER A 74 -12.02 -7.46 -5.95
C SER A 74 -11.81 -6.75 -4.60
N THR A 75 -12.89 -6.53 -3.83
CA THR A 75 -12.74 -5.99 -2.45
C THR A 75 -11.79 -6.84 -1.61
N ARG A 76 -11.91 -8.17 -1.71
CA ARG A 76 -11.10 -9.09 -0.91
C ARG A 76 -9.63 -8.97 -1.26
N ASP A 77 -9.28 -9.01 -2.54
CA ASP A 77 -7.88 -8.97 -2.98
C ASP A 77 -7.25 -7.61 -2.64
N THR A 78 -8.02 -6.53 -2.81
CA THR A 78 -7.62 -5.18 -2.39
C THR A 78 -7.26 -5.17 -0.91
N TYR A 79 -8.13 -5.64 -0.01
CA TYR A 79 -7.84 -5.62 1.42
C TYR A 79 -6.69 -6.54 1.83
N VAL A 80 -6.52 -7.70 1.18
CA VAL A 80 -5.37 -8.58 1.44
C VAL A 80 -4.07 -7.88 1.04
N TYR A 81 -4.03 -7.24 -0.12
CA TYR A 81 -2.88 -6.50 -0.59
C TYR A 81 -2.53 -5.33 0.34
N PHE A 82 -3.50 -4.48 0.68
CA PHE A 82 -3.25 -3.35 1.58
C PHE A 82 -2.95 -3.78 3.02
N GLY A 83 -3.53 -4.87 3.52
CA GLY A 83 -3.15 -5.48 4.80
C GLY A 83 -1.68 -5.93 4.79
N THR A 84 -1.22 -6.50 3.67
CA THR A 84 0.19 -6.86 3.48
C THR A 84 1.07 -5.61 3.46
N LEU A 85 0.64 -4.52 2.82
CA LEU A 85 1.37 -3.25 2.84
C LEU A 85 1.46 -2.63 4.24
N ILE A 86 0.40 -2.67 5.05
CA ILE A 86 0.43 -2.16 6.43
C ILE A 86 1.46 -2.91 7.27
N ILE A 87 1.43 -4.24 7.23
CA ILE A 87 2.37 -5.09 7.97
C ILE A 87 3.80 -4.88 7.44
N GLY A 88 3.96 -4.89 6.11
CA GLY A 88 5.25 -4.66 5.45
C GLY A 88 5.84 -3.30 5.81
N ASN A 89 5.03 -2.26 5.80
CA ASN A 89 5.45 -0.91 6.15
C ASN A 89 5.93 -0.83 7.61
N TYR A 90 5.24 -1.50 8.55
CA TYR A 90 5.70 -1.58 9.94
C TYR A 90 7.06 -2.31 10.05
N LEU A 91 7.21 -3.45 9.37
CA LEU A 91 8.47 -4.22 9.38
C LEU A 91 9.64 -3.44 8.77
N ILE A 92 9.42 -2.77 7.64
CA ILE A 92 10.41 -1.88 7.01
C ILE A 92 10.76 -0.73 7.96
N SER A 93 9.75 -0.09 8.56
CA SER A 93 9.96 0.99 9.53
C SER A 93 10.79 0.50 10.72
N ARG A 94 10.54 -0.70 11.24
CA ARG A 94 11.34 -1.28 12.35
C ARG A 94 12.78 -1.61 11.95
N ALA A 95 13.02 -1.98 10.69
CA ALA A 95 14.35 -2.25 10.18
C ALA A 95 15.15 -0.97 9.88
N LEU A 96 14.47 0.16 9.61
CA LEU A 96 15.11 1.43 9.28
C LEU A 96 15.74 2.12 10.52
N PRO A 97 16.90 2.79 10.36
CA PRO A 97 17.44 3.69 11.38
C PRO A 97 16.43 4.79 11.75
N ALA A 98 16.41 5.23 13.01
CA ALA A 98 15.49 6.23 13.55
C ALA A 98 15.42 7.51 12.71
N LYS A 99 16.56 7.95 12.16
CA LYS A 99 16.63 9.14 11.31
C LYS A 99 15.83 9.02 10.01
N TRP A 100 15.65 7.80 9.47
CA TRP A 100 15.00 7.55 8.18
C TRP A 100 13.51 7.23 8.31
N ARG A 101 13.09 6.69 9.46
CA ARG A 101 11.69 6.30 9.71
C ARG A 101 10.68 7.41 9.41
N PRO A 102 10.84 8.67 9.87
CA PRO A 102 9.86 9.73 9.60
C PRO A 102 9.72 10.06 8.11
N TYR A 103 10.81 9.95 7.34
CA TYR A 103 10.79 10.21 5.90
C TYR A 103 10.07 9.08 5.15
N TRP A 104 10.38 7.83 5.51
CA TRP A 104 9.70 6.65 4.95
C TRP A 104 8.19 6.67 5.25
N GLN A 105 7.82 6.79 6.53
CA GLN A 105 6.43 6.83 6.95
C GLN A 105 5.69 8.07 6.40
N GLY A 106 6.36 9.22 6.38
CA GLY A 106 5.79 10.45 5.79
C GLY A 106 5.51 10.30 4.30
N TRP A 107 6.45 9.75 3.54
CA TRP A 107 6.29 9.46 2.11
C TRP A 107 5.10 8.53 1.86
N GLU A 108 5.04 7.40 2.57
CA GLU A 108 3.97 6.41 2.42
C GLU A 108 2.60 6.98 2.75
N MET A 109 2.51 7.76 3.83
CA MET A 109 1.28 8.48 4.19
C MET A 109 0.86 9.48 3.12
N SER A 110 1.79 10.23 2.53
CA SER A 110 1.49 11.19 1.45
C SER A 110 1.06 10.50 0.16
N VAL A 111 1.72 9.42 -0.25
CA VAL A 111 1.38 8.68 -1.48
C VAL A 111 -0.03 8.09 -1.37
N HIS A 112 -0.31 7.33 -0.31
CA HIS A 112 -1.62 6.69 -0.15
C HIS A 112 -2.72 7.70 0.15
N GLY A 113 -2.43 8.77 0.89
CA GLY A 113 -3.38 9.87 1.08
C GLY A 113 -3.73 10.56 -0.24
N TYR A 114 -2.76 10.78 -1.13
CA TYR A 114 -2.97 11.38 -2.45
C TYR A 114 -3.79 10.46 -3.37
N VAL A 115 -3.50 9.15 -3.38
CA VAL A 115 -4.27 8.17 -4.16
C VAL A 115 -5.71 8.10 -3.66
N ALA A 116 -5.94 8.00 -2.35
CA ALA A 116 -7.28 8.03 -1.77
C ALA A 116 -8.04 9.31 -2.16
N TYR A 117 -7.39 10.48 -2.07
CA TYR A 117 -7.98 11.75 -2.50
C TYR A 117 -8.36 11.76 -4.00
N LYS A 118 -7.49 11.23 -4.87
CA LYS A 118 -7.79 11.11 -6.30
C LYS A 118 -8.95 10.17 -6.57
N ASN A 119 -8.99 9.02 -5.90
CA ASN A 119 -10.08 8.07 -6.02
C ASN A 119 -11.41 8.69 -5.56
N CYS A 120 -11.41 9.44 -4.45
CA CYS A 120 -12.55 10.24 -4.02
C CYS A 120 -13.02 11.20 -5.13
N LYS A 121 -12.09 11.93 -5.77
CA LYS A 121 -12.43 12.85 -6.88
C LYS A 121 -13.00 12.15 -8.11
N MET A 122 -12.71 10.86 -8.30
CA MET A 122 -13.33 10.02 -9.34
C MET A 122 -14.66 9.41 -8.90
N GLY A 123 -15.11 9.71 -7.68
CA GLY A 123 -16.37 9.22 -7.10
C GLY A 123 -16.30 7.87 -6.42
N LEU A 124 -15.10 7.40 -6.10
CA LEU A 124 -14.90 6.12 -5.43
C LEU A 124 -15.00 6.31 -3.90
N GLY A 125 -16.19 6.06 -3.35
CA GLY A 125 -16.40 5.84 -1.91
C GLY A 125 -16.54 7.09 -1.02
N CYS A 126 -16.35 8.29 -1.57
CA CYS A 126 -16.36 9.55 -0.80
C CYS A 126 -17.59 10.43 -1.10
N ASP A 127 -18.40 10.05 -2.09
CA ASP A 127 -19.67 10.70 -2.37
C ASP A 127 -20.77 10.15 -1.47
N LYS A 128 -21.73 11.02 -1.13
CA LYS A 128 -22.95 10.61 -0.40
C LYS A 128 -23.93 9.86 -1.28
N GLU A 129 -23.82 10.00 -2.60
CA GLU A 129 -24.73 9.36 -3.55
C GLU A 129 -24.13 8.04 -4.07
N PRO A 130 -24.93 6.96 -4.10
CA PRO A 130 -24.48 5.70 -4.66
C PRO A 130 -24.14 5.86 -6.15
N LEU A 131 -23.03 5.25 -6.60
CA LEU A 131 -22.53 5.28 -7.98
C LEU A 131 -23.61 5.01 -9.04
N PHE A 132 -24.63 4.20 -8.70
CA PHE A 132 -25.76 3.89 -9.58
C PHE A 132 -26.64 5.12 -9.91
N SER A 133 -26.66 6.14 -9.05
CA SER A 133 -27.46 7.36 -9.24
C SER A 133 -26.91 8.25 -10.36
N ARG A 134 -25.59 8.20 -10.62
CA ARG A 134 -24.92 9.04 -11.63
C ARG A 134 -25.22 8.64 -13.08
N TYR A 135 -25.66 7.41 -13.31
CA TYR A 135 -25.95 6.91 -14.65
C TYR A 135 -27.44 7.06 -15.04
N ASN A 136 -28.28 7.54 -14.12
CA ASN A 136 -29.72 7.71 -14.33
C ASN A 136 -30.16 9.18 -14.50
N THR A 137 -29.25 10.15 -14.42
CA THR A 137 -29.55 11.54 -14.79
C THR A 137 -29.33 11.73 -16.29
N GLY A 138 -30.19 11.10 -17.08
CA GLY A 138 -30.33 11.41 -18.50
C GLY A 138 -31.17 12.67 -18.65
N ASP A 139 -30.52 13.83 -18.54
CA ASP A 139 -31.00 15.13 -19.02
C ASP A 139 -30.08 15.64 -20.13
#